data_AF-A0A654U7B1-F1
#
_entry.id   AF-A0A654U7B1-F1
#
_cell.length_a   1.000
_cell.length_b   1.000
_cell.length_c   1.000
_cell.angle_alpha   90.00
_cell.angle_beta   90.00
_cell.angle_gamma   90.00
#
_symmetry.space_group_name_H-M   'P 1'
#
loop_
_entity.id
_entity.type
_entity.pdbx_description
1 polymer ?
#
loop_
_entity_poly.entity_id
_entity_poly.type
_entity_poly.pdbx_seq_one_letter_code
_entity_poly.pdbx_strand_id
1 'polypeptide(L)'
;MTSEMAITVQRGEVVNPAATTIPGRQKIFLYSAIARPGNSGGPIVAQDGRVIGLVVEDSAEAPSTGTGPNAAPFYRGIPSSEVIRALDELDFGGIVEMDTLP
;
A
#
# COMPACT_ATOMS: atom_id res chain seq x y z
N MET A 1 14.42 21.24 -21.32
CA MET A 1 14.55 21.22 -19.86
C MET A 1 13.56 20.20 -19.33
N THR A 2 13.99 18.95 -19.14
CA THR A 2 13.16 17.93 -18.49
C THR A 2 13.18 18.26 -17.01
N SER A 3 12.09 18.81 -16.47
CA SER A 3 11.97 18.98 -15.02
C SER A 3 12.12 17.61 -14.38
N GLU A 4 13.20 17.44 -13.63
CA GLU A 4 13.40 16.29 -12.75
C GLU A 4 12.20 16.27 -11.79
N MET A 5 11.31 15.28 -11.92
CA MET A 5 10.18 15.15 -11.03
C MET A 5 10.71 14.72 -9.67
N ALA A 6 10.77 15.66 -8.73
CA ALA A 6 11.15 15.35 -7.35
C ALA A 6 10.13 14.35 -6.78
N ILE A 7 10.62 13.15 -6.41
CA ILE A 7 9.80 12.14 -5.74
C ILE A 7 9.34 12.74 -4.41
N THR A 8 8.04 12.98 -4.28
CA THR A 8 7.46 13.46 -3.03
C THR A 8 7.18 12.28 -2.12
N VAL A 9 8.00 12.11 -1.08
CA VAL A 9 7.82 11.04 -0.08
C VAL A 9 6.86 11.52 1.01
N GLN A 10 5.76 10.80 1.18
CA GLN A 10 4.83 11.00 2.30
C GLN A 10 5.23 10.08 3.46
N ARG A 11 5.43 10.65 4.64
CA ARG A 11 5.75 9.89 5.86
C ARG A 11 4.48 9.57 6.64
N GLY A 12 4.51 8.46 7.36
CA GLY A 12 3.44 8.01 8.24
C GLY A 12 3.82 6.72 8.96
N GLU A 13 2.84 6.05 9.54
CA GLU A 13 3.02 4.84 10.35
C GLU A 13 2.08 3.73 9.86
N VAL A 14 2.51 2.48 10.00
CA VAL A 14 1.61 1.33 9.90
C VAL A 14 0.78 1.29 11.17
N VAL A 15 -0.53 1.51 11.05
CA VAL A 15 -1.45 1.60 12.20
C VAL A 15 -2.13 0.27 12.49
N ASN A 16 -2.30 -0.58 11.48
CA ASN A 16 -2.75 -1.96 11.64
C ASN A 16 -2.05 -2.85 10.60
N PRO A 17 -1.11 -3.71 11.02
CA PRO A 17 -0.32 -4.53 10.11
C PRO A 17 -1.10 -5.72 9.52
N ALA A 18 -2.26 -6.08 10.09
CA ALA A 18 -3.03 -7.25 9.70
C ALA A 18 -4.54 -6.93 9.70
N ALA A 19 -5.02 -6.42 8.56
CA ALA A 19 -6.43 -6.15 8.32
C ALA A 19 -6.94 -6.95 7.10
N THR A 20 -8.25 -7.02 6.95
CA THR A 20 -8.90 -7.67 5.80
C THR A 20 -10.01 -6.80 5.23
N THR A 21 -10.15 -6.77 3.91
CA THR A 21 -11.27 -6.10 3.25
C THR A 21 -12.60 -6.84 3.49
N ILE A 22 -13.73 -6.15 3.35
CA ILE A 22 -15.07 -6.75 3.35
C ILE A 22 -15.73 -6.37 2.02
N PRO A 23 -16.41 -7.29 1.31
CA PRO A 23 -16.64 -8.71 1.65
C PRO A 23 -15.49 -9.66 1.26
N GLY A 24 -14.54 -9.21 0.43
CA GLY A 24 -13.55 -10.07 -0.23
C GLY A 24 -12.46 -10.67 0.68
N ARG A 25 -12.36 -10.26 1.95
CA ARG A 25 -11.36 -10.72 2.92
C ARG A 25 -9.93 -10.69 2.40
N GLN A 26 -9.61 -9.76 1.49
CA GLN A 26 -8.25 -9.61 0.97
C GLN A 26 -7.37 -9.08 2.09
N LYS A 27 -6.19 -9.67 2.26
CA LYS A 27 -5.22 -9.22 3.26
C LYS A 27 -4.69 -7.85 2.86
N ILE A 28 -4.76 -6.93 3.80
CA ILE A 28 -4.29 -5.56 3.68
C ILE A 28 -3.59 -5.15 4.98
N PHE A 29 -2.86 -4.06 4.94
CA PHE A 29 -2.48 -3.31 6.14
C PHE A 29 -2.95 -1.86 6.01
N LEU A 30 -3.09 -1.19 7.15
CA LEU A 30 -3.52 0.20 7.23
C LEU A 30 -2.35 1.10 7.62
N TYR A 31 -2.26 2.28 7.01
CA TYR A 31 -1.23 3.27 7.30
C TYR A 31 -1.76 4.71 7.24
N SER A 32 -1.03 5.63 7.88
CA SER A 32 -1.43 7.05 8.00
C SER A 32 -0.84 7.99 6.94
N ALA A 33 0.20 7.55 6.22
CA ALA A 33 0.80 8.36 5.14
C ALA A 33 -0.21 8.66 4.03
N ILE A 34 -0.24 9.90 3.55
CA ILE A 34 -1.25 10.35 2.58
C ILE A 34 -1.02 9.67 1.21
N ALA A 35 -1.98 8.85 0.77
CA ALA A 35 -2.03 8.36 -0.61
C ALA A 35 -2.99 9.21 -1.45
N ARG A 36 -2.53 9.64 -2.63
CA ARG A 36 -3.33 10.41 -3.60
C ARG A 36 -3.45 9.63 -4.91
N PRO A 37 -4.44 9.95 -5.76
CA PRO A 37 -4.43 9.48 -7.14
C PRO A 37 -3.07 9.71 -7.79
N GLY A 38 -2.55 8.69 -8.47
CA GLY A 38 -1.18 8.67 -9.00
C GLY A 38 -0.16 7.95 -8.11
N ASN A 39 -0.46 7.71 -6.83
CA ASN A 39 0.39 6.90 -5.95
C ASN A 39 0.06 5.39 -6.03
N SER A 40 -1.08 5.02 -6.63
CA SER A 40 -1.54 3.62 -6.74
C SER A 40 -0.50 2.76 -7.46
N GLY A 41 -0.25 1.56 -6.93
CA GLY A 41 0.80 0.65 -7.40
C GLY A 41 2.22 1.06 -7.01
N GLY A 42 2.41 2.25 -6.41
CA GLY A 42 3.69 2.69 -5.88
C GLY A 42 4.12 1.89 -4.63
N PRO A 43 5.42 1.80 -4.34
CA PRO A 43 5.92 1.08 -3.17
C PRO A 43 5.65 1.85 -1.88
N ILE A 44 5.29 1.11 -0.83
CA ILE A 44 5.30 1.58 0.55
C ILE A 44 6.62 1.08 1.15
N VAL A 45 7.46 2.02 1.59
CA VAL A 45 8.84 1.75 1.99
C VAL A 45 8.99 2.00 3.48
N ALA A 46 9.55 1.03 4.20
CA ALA A 46 9.97 1.17 5.59
C ALA A 46 11.16 2.15 5.70
N GLN A 47 11.43 2.60 6.93
CA GLN A 47 12.50 3.57 7.19
C GLN A 47 13.90 3.06 6.82
N ASP A 48 14.08 1.74 6.81
CA ASP A 48 15.32 1.07 6.40
C ASP A 48 15.42 0.79 4.90
N GLY A 49 14.46 1.27 4.09
CA GLY A 49 14.48 1.13 2.64
C GLY A 49 13.78 -0.13 2.11
N ARG A 50 13.28 -1.01 2.97
CA ARG A 50 12.57 -2.22 2.53
C ARG A 50 11.17 -1.92 2.05
N VAL A 51 10.74 -2.57 0.96
CA VAL A 51 9.37 -2.47 0.46
C VAL A 51 8.47 -3.39 1.28
N ILE A 52 7.55 -2.79 2.03
CA ILE A 52 6.62 -3.51 2.91
C ILE A 52 5.23 -3.71 2.28
N GLY A 53 4.97 -3.06 1.15
CA GLY A 53 3.78 -3.29 0.37
C GLY A 53 3.61 -2.35 -0.82
N LEU A 54 2.43 -2.40 -1.42
CA LEU A 54 2.02 -1.53 -2.52
C LEU A 54 0.81 -0.70 -2.13
N VAL A 55 0.80 0.57 -2.54
CA VAL A 55 -0.36 1.46 -2.39
C VAL A 55 -1.51 0.92 -3.22
N VAL A 56 -2.69 0.81 -2.62
CA VAL A 56 -3.92 0.43 -3.32
C VAL A 56 -4.83 1.63 -3.42
N GLU A 57 -5.47 1.78 -4.58
CA GLU A 57 -6.54 2.74 -4.77
C GLU A 57 -7.73 2.44 -3.86
N ASP A 58 -8.28 3.47 -3.23
CA ASP A 58 -9.49 3.30 -2.43
C ASP A 58 -10.71 3.12 -3.35
N SER A 59 -11.00 1.88 -3.75
CA SER A 59 -12.23 1.56 -4.49
C SER A 59 -13.45 1.38 -3.60
N ALA A 60 -13.38 1.69 -2.30
CA ALA A 60 -14.59 1.75 -1.49
C ALA A 60 -15.30 3.06 -1.81
N GLU A 61 -16.49 2.95 -2.40
CA GLU A 61 -17.43 4.05 -2.57
C GLU A 61 -17.59 4.83 -1.25
N ALA A 62 -16.94 5.98 -1.19
CA ALA A 62 -17.60 7.21 -0.81
C ALA A 62 -17.00 8.31 -1.70
N PRO A 63 -17.83 9.07 -2.43
CA PRO A 63 -17.32 10.21 -3.17
C PRO A 63 -16.59 11.11 -2.18
N SER A 64 -15.39 11.52 -2.56
CA SER A 64 -14.68 12.62 -1.94
C SER A 64 -15.44 13.94 -2.21
N THR A 65 -16.65 14.05 -1.67
CA THR A 65 -17.47 15.26 -1.64
C THR A 65 -18.19 15.29 -0.31
N GLY A 66 -17.44 15.45 0.78
CA GLY A 66 -18.04 15.61 2.09
C GLY A 66 -17.02 15.64 3.20
N THR A 67 -16.83 16.80 3.80
CA THR A 67 -16.33 16.99 5.17
C THR A 67 -17.29 16.35 6.19
N GLY A 68 -17.46 15.03 6.12
CA GLY A 68 -18.29 14.23 7.02
C GLY A 68 -17.43 13.29 7.88
N PRO A 69 -17.86 12.97 9.11
CA PRO A 69 -17.09 12.22 10.12
C PRO A 69 -16.84 10.73 9.79
N ASN A 70 -17.06 10.29 8.55
CA ASN A 70 -17.08 8.88 8.15
C ASN A 70 -16.03 8.51 7.09
N ALA A 71 -15.11 9.41 6.72
CA ALA A 71 -13.95 9.02 5.93
C ALA A 71 -13.08 8.07 6.77
N ALA A 72 -12.70 6.91 6.21
CA ALA A 72 -11.79 6.01 6.89
C ALA A 72 -10.49 6.77 7.22
N PRO A 73 -10.03 6.81 8.49
CA PRO A 73 -8.91 7.66 8.89
C PRO A 73 -7.56 7.18 8.37
N PHE A 74 -7.52 6.07 7.61
CA PHE A 74 -6.31 5.38 7.21
C PHE A 74 -6.39 4.90 5.76
N TYR A 75 -5.22 4.88 5.11
CA TYR A 75 -5.02 4.34 3.77
C TYR A 75 -4.68 2.85 3.84
N ARG A 76 -4.86 2.15 2.72
CA ARG A 76 -4.69 0.69 2.61
C ARG A 76 -3.52 0.33 1.71
N GLY A 77 -2.78 -0.71 2.09
CA GLY A 77 -1.71 -1.29 1.29
C GLY A 77 -1.88 -2.80 1.13
N ILE A 78 -1.47 -3.33 -0.01
CA ILE A 78 -1.27 -4.78 -0.18
C ILE A 78 0.08 -5.12 0.45
N PRO A 79 0.13 -6.05 1.43
CA PRO A 79 1.40 -6.45 2.03
C PRO A 79 2.28 -7.16 1.00
N SER A 80 3.61 -6.98 1.10
CA SER A 80 4.57 -7.61 0.17
C SER A 80 4.44 -9.14 0.10
N SER A 81 3.97 -9.79 1.17
CA SER A 81 3.71 -11.23 1.19
C SER A 81 2.62 -11.66 0.21
N GLU A 82 1.59 -10.83 -0.02
CA GLU A 82 0.55 -11.10 -1.01
C GLU A 82 1.06 -10.84 -2.44
N VAL A 83 1.96 -9.87 -2.63
CA VAL A 83 2.62 -9.65 -3.92
C VAL A 83 3.48 -10.86 -4.29
N ILE A 84 4.27 -11.38 -3.35
CA ILE A 84 5.12 -12.56 -3.57
C ILE A 84 4.29 -13.79 -3.86
N ARG A 85 3.23 -14.03 -3.07
CA ARG A 85 2.28 -15.12 -3.34
C ARG A 85 1.71 -15.03 -4.76
N ALA A 86 1.30 -13.84 -5.20
CA ALA A 86 0.77 -13.64 -6.54
C ALA A 86 1.82 -13.87 -7.63
N LEU A 87 3.09 -13.49 -7.40
CA LEU A 87 4.18 -13.77 -8.32
C LEU A 87 4.46 -15.26 -8.43
N ASP A 88 4.48 -15.97 -7.30
CA ASP A 88 4.63 -17.43 -7.27
C ASP A 88 3.49 -18.13 -8.02
N GLU A 89 2.24 -17.69 -7.83
CA GLU A 89 1.05 -18.20 -8.53
C GLU A 89 1.06 -17.95 -10.05
N LEU A 90 1.81 -16.95 -10.50
CA LEU A 90 1.96 -16.58 -11.91
C LEU A 90 3.22 -17.16 -12.56
N ASP A 91 3.91 -18.09 -11.90
CA ASP A 91 5.19 -18.67 -12.34
C ASP A 91 6.33 -17.62 -12.50
N PHE A 92 6.23 -16.49 -11.79
CA PHE A 92 7.27 -15.46 -11.68
C PHE A 92 7.99 -15.51 -10.33
N GLY A 93 7.98 -16.65 -9.65
CA GLY A 93 8.66 -16.81 -8.37
C GLY A 93 10.17 -16.50 -8.44
N GLY A 94 10.71 -15.94 -7.36
CA GLY A 94 12.13 -15.62 -7.23
C GLY A 94 12.58 -14.28 -7.84
N ILE A 95 11.68 -13.49 -8.44
CA ILE A 95 12.01 -12.12 -8.91
C ILE A 95 12.04 -11.08 -7.77
N VAL A 96 11.39 -11.40 -6.64
CA VAL A 96 11.41 -10.62 -5.40
C VAL A 96 11.83 -11.54 -4.28
N GLU A 97 12.75 -11.08 -3.44
CA GLU A 97 13.19 -11.80 -2.25
C GLU A 97 12.53 -11.20 -1.01
N MET A 98 11.89 -12.04 -0.19
CA MET A 98 11.47 -11.63 1.14
C MET A 98 12.68 -11.60 2.04
N ASP A 99 12.88 -10.47 2.69
CA ASP A 99 13.90 -10.35 3.70
C ASP A 99 13.62 -11.36 4.81
N THR A 100 14.58 -12.25 5.02
CA THR A 100 14.52 -13.26 6.08
C THR A 100 15.01 -12.59 7.36
N LEU A 101 14.18 -11.71 7.93
CA LEU A 101 14.49 -11.25 9.27
C LEU A 101 14.46 -12.46 10.24
N PRO A 102 15.44 -12.56 11.15
CA PRO A 102 15.46 -13.58 12.21
C PRO A 102 14.30 -13.43 13.21
#